data_AF-A0A1R1JBX5-F1
#
_entry.id   AF-A0A1R1JBX5-F1
#
_cell.length_a   1.000
_cell.length_b   1.000
_cell.length_c   1.000
_cell.angle_alpha   90.00
_cell.angle_beta   90.00
_cell.angle_gamma   90.00
#
_symmetry.space_group_name_H-M   'P 1'
#
loop_
_entity.id
_entity.type
_entity.pdbx_description
1 polymer ?
#
loop_
_entity_poly.entity_id
_entity_poly.type
_entity_poly.pdbx_seq_one_letter_code
_entity_poly.pdbx_strand_id
1 'polypeptide(L)'
;MRWHYRGKTMQTVMFARPAAWLARVAEGVSFATFVLLILQFLVNLSVFGSLPLLAAFLDGERHLDAGAVASVLTVNLLSSRLLPLVLGASTDRFSSRLLTALGLMCRAAGFAGLAHASSLPGLLAWACVSGLGAALYETTAYAVFGALDAAVRPKVFALNNFALNLGALIGPALLMVMPNAGGALPFMISSAIFAVLALVAPCVAGRRRGAAAKARPVHDLLIAFRDKRFRRLCWALVPFWTVYTQIYVFIPLTFTHGANGYNGVRPFYVANALVGVATASLGMGWFQRTAWRSLMVTGHAAMCCCFAIAALLLMHSWGPRASIVILIVISIVFTFGESLILPASNIALADLTTEGNAGSYFGASAISWAIGGMLGNFIGSLAAGWTPVSLGWLIFMLIGGVGLAGFRRFADDK
;
A
#
# COMPACT_ATOMS: atom_id res chain seq x y z
N MET A 1 -33.00 -17.90 20.72
CA MET A 1 -32.27 -17.39 21.92
C MET A 1 -31.38 -16.23 21.49
N ARG A 2 -31.57 -15.06 22.10
CA ARG A 2 -30.86 -13.80 21.77
C ARG A 2 -29.40 -13.85 22.25
N TRP A 3 -28.45 -13.71 21.33
CA TRP A 3 -27.04 -13.48 21.66
C TRP A 3 -26.84 -12.00 22.04
N HIS A 4 -26.75 -11.73 23.35
CA HIS A 4 -26.34 -10.44 23.89
C HIS A 4 -24.83 -10.52 24.23
N TYR A 5 -23.97 -10.25 23.24
CA TYR A 5 -22.52 -10.17 23.49
C TYR A 5 -22.14 -8.77 23.95
N ARG A 6 -21.52 -8.71 25.14
CA ARG A 6 -20.97 -7.54 25.82
C ARG A 6 -19.94 -6.80 24.93
N GLY A 7 -20.38 -5.82 24.15
CA GLY A 7 -19.51 -4.98 23.31
C GLY A 7 -18.89 -3.76 24.00
N LYS A 8 -19.20 -3.48 25.28
CA LYS A 8 -18.82 -2.20 25.92
C LYS A 8 -17.53 -2.21 26.75
N THR A 9 -16.97 -3.36 27.12
CA THR A 9 -15.81 -3.41 28.04
C THR A 9 -14.45 -3.63 27.37
N MET A 10 -14.41 -4.12 26.12
CA MET A 10 -13.15 -4.44 25.44
C MET A 10 -12.50 -3.20 24.80
N GLN A 11 -13.30 -2.21 24.41
CA GLN A 11 -12.84 -1.02 23.67
C GLN A 11 -12.25 0.07 24.57
N THR A 12 -12.78 0.27 25.78
CA THR A 12 -12.26 1.28 26.73
C THR A 12 -10.87 0.92 27.25
N VAL A 13 -10.52 -0.37 27.27
CA VAL A 13 -9.21 -0.87 27.71
C VAL A 13 -8.12 -0.67 26.66
N MET A 14 -8.49 -0.56 25.37
CA MET A 14 -7.57 -0.47 24.24
C MET A 14 -6.69 0.80 24.29
N PHE A 15 -7.21 1.89 24.87
CA PHE A 15 -6.49 3.15 25.02
C PHE A 15 -5.96 3.42 26.43
N ALA A 16 -6.49 2.76 27.47
CA ALA A 16 -6.01 2.97 28.83
C ALA A 16 -4.66 2.26 29.11
N ARG A 17 -4.36 1.14 28.43
CA ARG A 17 -3.11 0.36 28.62
C ARG A 17 -2.67 -0.37 27.33
N PRO A 18 -2.01 0.31 26.37
CA PRO A 18 -1.56 -0.30 25.11
C PRO A 18 -0.67 -1.53 25.30
N ALA A 19 0.22 -1.49 26.30
CA ALA A 19 1.07 -2.62 26.67
C ALA A 19 0.28 -3.86 27.12
N ALA A 20 -0.83 -3.66 27.86
CA ALA A 20 -1.68 -4.75 28.32
C ALA A 20 -2.60 -5.32 27.22
N TRP A 21 -2.87 -4.55 26.17
CA TRP A 21 -3.52 -5.05 24.96
C TRP A 21 -2.54 -5.88 24.13
N LEU A 22 -1.34 -5.37 23.86
CA LEU A 22 -0.28 -6.11 23.16
C LEU A 22 0.04 -7.44 23.84
N ALA A 23 0.19 -7.44 25.17
CA ALA A 23 0.44 -8.67 25.94
C ALA A 23 -0.69 -9.71 25.75
N ARG A 24 -1.96 -9.29 25.78
CA ARG A 24 -3.12 -10.16 25.59
C ARG A 24 -3.27 -10.69 24.17
N VAL A 25 -2.93 -9.88 23.16
CA VAL A 25 -3.01 -10.29 21.75
C VAL A 25 -1.81 -11.18 21.37
N ALA A 26 -0.65 -10.96 21.97
CA ALA A 26 0.53 -11.81 21.78
C ALA A 26 0.44 -13.16 22.52
N GLU A 27 -0.47 -13.28 23.50
CA GLU A 27 -0.66 -14.51 24.26
C GLU A 27 -1.10 -15.69 23.38
N GLY A 28 -0.32 -16.77 23.42
CA GLY A 28 -0.52 -17.98 22.62
C GLY A 28 0.08 -17.91 21.20
N VAL A 29 0.75 -16.82 20.82
CA VAL A 29 1.49 -16.73 19.56
C VAL A 29 2.86 -17.41 19.73
N SER A 30 3.18 -18.37 18.86
CA SER A 30 4.48 -19.05 18.92
C SER A 30 5.63 -18.08 18.63
N PHE A 31 6.81 -18.37 19.17
CA PHE A 31 8.02 -17.57 18.95
C PHE A 31 8.32 -17.38 17.46
N ALA A 32 8.21 -18.44 16.66
CA ALA A 32 8.39 -18.40 15.21
C ALA A 32 7.44 -17.40 14.53
N THR A 33 6.15 -17.43 14.86
CA THR A 33 5.15 -16.49 14.31
C THR A 33 5.40 -15.06 14.79
N PHE A 34 5.83 -14.89 16.04
CA PHE A 34 6.18 -13.58 16.58
C PHE A 34 7.38 -12.97 15.85
N VAL A 35 8.41 -13.76 15.56
CA VAL A 35 9.55 -13.30 14.76
C VAL A 35 9.12 -12.98 13.32
N LEU A 36 8.20 -13.74 12.70
CA LEU A 36 7.62 -13.36 11.40
C LEU A 36 6.90 -12.00 11.45
N LEU A 37 6.21 -11.67 12.54
CA LEU A 37 5.57 -10.38 12.72
C LEU A 37 6.59 -9.23 12.86
N ILE A 38 7.72 -9.47 13.54
CA ILE A 38 8.84 -8.52 13.59
C ILE A 38 9.43 -8.32 12.19
N LEU A 39 9.66 -9.41 11.45
CA LEU A 39 10.09 -9.36 10.04
C LEU A 39 9.11 -8.53 9.22
N GLN A 40 7.81 -8.73 9.39
CA GLN A 40 6.78 -7.98 8.67
C GLN A 40 6.84 -6.49 9.01
N PHE A 41 7.04 -6.13 10.27
CA PHE A 41 7.24 -4.74 10.67
C PHE A 41 8.46 -4.13 9.94
N LEU A 42 9.61 -4.81 9.96
CA LEU A 42 10.83 -4.33 9.30
C LEU A 42 10.68 -4.23 7.78
N VAL A 43 10.00 -5.19 7.15
CA VAL A 43 9.66 -5.15 5.72
C VAL A 43 8.82 -3.91 5.41
N ASN A 44 7.74 -3.68 6.16
CA ASN A 44 6.88 -2.51 5.96
C ASN A 44 7.65 -1.20 6.19
N LEU A 45 8.43 -1.12 7.27
CA LEU A 45 9.29 0.03 7.57
C LEU A 45 10.22 0.36 6.40
N SER A 46 10.91 -0.65 5.83
CA SER A 46 11.79 -0.44 4.67
C SER A 46 11.01 0.00 3.43
N VAL A 47 9.88 -0.65 3.13
CA VAL A 47 9.08 -0.32 1.93
C VAL A 47 8.54 1.11 2.01
N PHE A 48 7.91 1.49 3.12
CA PHE A 48 7.38 2.84 3.32
C PHE A 48 8.48 3.90 3.49
N GLY A 49 9.67 3.50 3.93
CA GLY A 49 10.84 4.37 4.02
C GLY A 49 11.64 4.53 2.72
N SER A 50 11.24 3.93 1.59
CA SER A 50 12.04 3.97 0.35
C SER A 50 11.22 4.17 -0.92
N LEU A 51 10.18 3.35 -1.16
CA LEU A 51 9.38 3.44 -2.38
C LEU A 51 8.76 4.83 -2.64
N PRO A 52 8.31 5.59 -1.62
CA PRO A 52 7.78 6.93 -1.87
C PRO A 52 8.81 7.93 -2.41
N LEU A 53 10.11 7.61 -2.35
CA LEU A 53 11.16 8.44 -2.94
C LEU A 53 11.64 7.95 -4.31
N LEU A 54 11.12 6.81 -4.80
CA LEU A 54 11.63 6.18 -6.02
C LEU A 54 11.39 7.04 -7.26
N ALA A 55 10.22 7.64 -7.42
CA ALA A 55 9.94 8.53 -8.56
C ALA A 55 10.91 9.72 -8.58
N ALA A 56 11.06 10.40 -7.44
CA ALA A 56 11.97 11.53 -7.25
C ALA A 56 13.43 11.18 -7.51
N PHE A 57 13.87 10.00 -7.07
CA PHE A 57 15.22 9.51 -7.31
C PHE A 57 15.49 9.22 -8.79
N LEU A 58 14.55 8.56 -9.47
CA LEU A 58 14.69 8.23 -10.90
C LEU A 58 14.72 9.48 -11.78
N ASP A 59 13.91 10.48 -11.44
CA ASP A 59 13.86 11.76 -12.14
C ASP A 59 15.07 12.65 -11.80
N GLY A 60 15.32 12.90 -10.52
CA GLY A 60 16.33 13.87 -10.07
C GLY A 60 17.77 13.39 -10.17
N GLU A 61 18.05 12.10 -9.93
CA GLU A 61 19.42 11.56 -9.91
C GLU A 61 19.74 10.60 -11.05
N ARG A 62 18.73 10.00 -11.69
CA ARG A 62 18.94 9.17 -12.89
C ARG A 62 18.56 9.90 -14.16
N HIS A 63 18.03 11.13 -14.06
CA HIS A 63 17.67 12.00 -15.18
C HIS A 63 16.78 11.29 -16.21
N LEU A 64 15.91 10.40 -15.73
CA LEU A 64 14.97 9.68 -16.57
C LEU A 64 13.81 10.59 -16.97
N ASP A 65 13.33 10.43 -18.20
CA ASP A 65 12.10 11.09 -18.62
C ASP A 65 10.86 10.50 -17.93
N ALA A 66 9.73 11.19 -18.05
CA ALA A 66 8.47 10.79 -17.43
C ALA A 66 8.03 9.36 -17.81
N GLY A 67 8.27 8.96 -19.06
CA GLY A 67 7.89 7.62 -19.56
C GLY A 67 8.74 6.52 -18.92
N ALA A 68 10.04 6.75 -18.78
CA ALA A 68 10.99 5.85 -18.13
C ALA A 68 10.71 5.73 -16.63
N VAL A 69 10.47 6.85 -15.92
CA VAL A 69 10.06 6.84 -14.51
C VAL A 69 8.79 6.01 -14.33
N ALA A 70 7.74 6.30 -15.11
CA ALA A 70 6.48 5.56 -15.05
C ALA A 70 6.66 4.06 -15.32
N SER A 71 7.54 3.70 -16.27
CA SER A 71 7.81 2.31 -16.63
C SER A 71 8.44 1.54 -15.49
N VAL A 72 9.45 2.10 -14.81
CA VAL A 72 10.13 1.47 -13.66
C VAL A 72 9.15 1.26 -12.50
N LEU A 73 8.36 2.29 -12.15
CA LEU A 73 7.34 2.19 -11.11
C LEU A 73 6.28 1.13 -11.46
N THR A 74 5.83 1.10 -12.72
CA THR A 74 4.81 0.18 -13.20
C THR A 74 5.30 -1.27 -13.20
N VAL A 75 6.53 -1.53 -13.65
CA VAL A 75 7.09 -2.89 -13.62
C VAL A 75 7.17 -3.40 -12.18
N ASN A 76 7.63 -2.58 -11.22
CA ASN A 76 7.63 -2.97 -9.81
C ASN A 76 6.20 -3.27 -9.30
N LEU A 77 5.26 -2.37 -9.60
CA LEU A 77 3.86 -2.45 -9.21
C LEU A 77 3.19 -3.72 -9.74
N LEU A 78 3.26 -3.97 -11.05
CA LEU A 78 2.64 -5.12 -11.69
C LEU A 78 3.26 -6.44 -11.21
N SER A 79 4.59 -6.50 -11.09
CA SER A 79 5.28 -7.67 -10.54
C SER A 79 4.82 -7.95 -9.11
N SER A 80 4.67 -6.92 -8.27
CA SER A 80 4.25 -7.11 -6.88
C SER A 80 2.81 -7.61 -6.69
N ARG A 81 1.89 -7.34 -7.63
CA ARG A 81 0.46 -7.71 -7.45
C ARG A 81 -0.10 -8.75 -8.38
N LEU A 82 0.44 -8.87 -9.59
CA LEU A 82 -0.04 -9.88 -10.53
C LEU A 82 0.70 -11.21 -10.35
N LEU A 83 2.00 -11.19 -10.00
CA LEU A 83 2.72 -12.42 -9.73
C LEU A 83 2.15 -13.24 -8.56
N PRO A 84 1.65 -12.66 -7.44
CA PRO A 84 0.94 -13.41 -6.40
C PRO A 84 -0.17 -14.33 -6.91
N LEU A 85 -0.87 -13.94 -7.98
CA LEU A 85 -1.96 -14.73 -8.58
C LEU A 85 -1.45 -16.05 -9.17
N VAL A 86 -0.20 -16.08 -9.61
CA VAL A 86 0.46 -17.26 -10.19
C VAL A 86 1.31 -17.97 -9.15
N LEU A 87 2.06 -17.21 -8.36
CA LEU A 87 3.02 -17.69 -7.36
C LEU A 87 2.35 -18.25 -6.10
N GLY A 88 1.06 -17.99 -5.87
CA GLY A 88 0.32 -18.59 -4.76
C GLY A 88 0.39 -20.12 -4.75
N ALA A 89 0.39 -20.77 -5.93
CA ALA A 89 0.55 -22.23 -6.01
C ALA A 89 1.94 -22.72 -5.55
N SER A 90 2.97 -21.85 -5.60
CA SER A 90 4.32 -22.18 -5.16
C SER A 90 4.37 -22.37 -3.63
N THR A 91 3.53 -21.69 -2.86
CA THR A 91 3.50 -21.83 -1.39
C THR A 91 3.02 -23.19 -0.91
N ASP A 92 2.35 -23.95 -1.77
CA ASP A 92 1.94 -25.33 -1.46
C ASP A 92 3.02 -26.36 -1.84
N ARG A 93 3.87 -26.03 -2.82
CA ARG A 93 4.89 -26.95 -3.36
C ARG A 93 6.24 -26.83 -2.65
N PHE A 94 6.61 -25.62 -2.25
CA PHE A 94 7.92 -25.34 -1.66
C PHE A 94 7.81 -25.01 -0.16
N SER A 95 8.92 -25.17 0.55
CA SER A 95 9.00 -24.81 1.97
C SER A 95 8.81 -23.30 2.16
N SER A 96 8.02 -22.91 3.16
CA SER A 96 7.84 -21.49 3.51
C SER A 96 9.17 -20.81 3.86
N ARG A 97 10.13 -21.53 4.46
CA ARG A 97 11.49 -21.00 4.74
C ARG A 97 12.20 -20.56 3.49
N LEU A 98 12.18 -21.43 2.48
CA LEU A 98 12.86 -21.18 1.22
C LEU A 98 12.21 -20.01 0.50
N LEU A 99 10.89 -19.99 0.39
CA LEU A 99 10.18 -18.91 -0.31
C LEU A 99 10.31 -17.56 0.39
N THR A 100 10.22 -17.52 1.73
CA THR A 100 10.46 -16.29 2.50
C THR A 100 11.89 -15.78 2.28
N ALA A 101 12.90 -16.66 2.37
CA ALA A 101 14.30 -16.28 2.15
C ALA A 101 14.54 -15.79 0.72
N LEU A 102 14.07 -16.53 -0.29
CA LEU A 102 14.19 -16.13 -1.70
C LEU A 102 13.48 -14.79 -1.98
N GLY A 103 12.29 -14.58 -1.43
CA GLY A 103 11.57 -13.32 -1.57
C GLY A 103 12.36 -12.14 -0.99
N LEU A 104 12.93 -12.30 0.21
CA LEU A 104 13.76 -11.28 0.85
C LEU A 104 15.09 -11.06 0.13
N MET A 105 15.74 -12.12 -0.37
CA MET A 105 16.93 -12.00 -1.22
C MET A 105 16.64 -11.23 -2.51
N CYS A 106 15.51 -11.51 -3.17
CA CYS A 106 15.06 -10.76 -4.34
C CYS A 106 14.81 -9.29 -3.99
N ARG A 107 14.22 -8.99 -2.83
CA ARG A 107 14.07 -7.60 -2.38
C ARG A 107 15.42 -6.94 -2.13
N ALA A 108 16.35 -7.59 -1.44
CA ALA A 108 17.68 -7.05 -1.21
C ALA A 108 18.38 -6.71 -2.54
N ALA A 109 18.44 -7.69 -3.45
CA ALA A 109 19.04 -7.52 -4.77
C ALA A 109 18.32 -6.45 -5.62
N GLY A 110 16.98 -6.43 -5.60
CA GLY A 110 16.18 -5.44 -6.32
C GLY A 110 16.43 -4.01 -5.83
N PHE A 111 16.51 -3.78 -4.52
CA PHE A 111 16.80 -2.45 -3.96
C PHE A 111 18.25 -2.04 -4.17
N ALA A 112 19.21 -2.96 -4.01
CA ALA A 112 20.61 -2.70 -4.36
C ALA A 112 20.76 -2.35 -5.84
N GLY A 113 20.11 -3.11 -6.71
CA GLY A 113 20.10 -2.89 -8.15
C GLY A 113 19.48 -1.56 -8.55
N LEU A 114 18.33 -1.19 -7.96
CA LEU A 114 17.73 0.14 -8.16
C LEU A 114 18.65 1.27 -7.71
N ALA A 115 19.38 1.09 -6.60
CA ALA A 115 20.32 2.08 -6.10
C ALA A 115 21.52 2.30 -7.03
N HIS A 116 22.02 1.26 -7.70
CA HIS A 116 23.28 1.33 -8.46
C HIS A 116 23.10 1.33 -9.99
N ALA A 117 21.97 0.85 -10.51
CA ALA A 117 21.75 0.83 -11.95
C ALA A 117 21.61 2.24 -12.52
N SER A 118 22.25 2.46 -13.67
CA SER A 118 22.25 3.72 -14.41
C SER A 118 21.52 3.64 -15.75
N SER A 119 21.25 2.42 -16.25
CA SER A 119 20.54 2.21 -17.51
C SER A 119 19.08 1.84 -17.29
N LEU A 120 18.18 2.31 -18.17
CA LEU A 120 16.75 1.99 -18.10
C LEU A 120 16.49 0.47 -18.12
N PRO A 121 17.09 -0.35 -19.01
CA PRO A 121 16.91 -1.80 -18.97
C PRO A 121 17.33 -2.42 -17.63
N GLY A 122 18.42 -1.93 -17.04
CA GLY A 122 18.87 -2.38 -15.71
C GLY A 122 17.86 -2.03 -14.62
N LEU A 123 17.34 -0.79 -14.62
CA LEU A 123 16.34 -0.33 -13.66
C LEU A 123 15.02 -1.11 -13.79
N LEU A 124 14.57 -1.41 -15.00
CA LEU A 124 13.39 -2.25 -15.26
C LEU A 124 13.59 -3.67 -14.74
N ALA A 125 14.75 -4.28 -14.99
CA ALA A 125 15.07 -5.61 -14.50
C ALA A 125 15.06 -5.65 -12.96
N TRP A 126 15.72 -4.69 -12.30
CA TRP A 126 15.76 -4.65 -10.83
C TRP A 126 14.42 -4.26 -10.19
N ALA A 127 13.63 -3.42 -10.84
CA ALA A 127 12.25 -3.16 -10.45
C ALA A 127 11.40 -4.44 -10.48
N CYS A 128 11.56 -5.27 -11.51
CA CYS A 128 10.90 -6.56 -11.63
C CYS A 128 11.33 -7.52 -10.52
N VAL A 129 12.64 -7.64 -10.26
CA VAL A 129 13.21 -8.47 -9.19
C VAL A 129 12.70 -8.03 -7.81
N SER A 130 12.65 -6.72 -7.55
CA SER A 130 12.08 -6.16 -6.33
C SER A 130 10.59 -6.51 -6.17
N GLY A 131 9.80 -6.38 -7.24
CA GLY A 131 8.38 -6.73 -7.25
C GLY A 131 8.13 -8.24 -7.07
N LEU A 132 8.93 -9.08 -7.72
CA LEU A 132 8.93 -10.54 -7.52
C LEU A 132 9.23 -10.91 -6.06
N GLY A 133 10.21 -10.24 -5.45
CA GLY A 133 10.53 -10.41 -4.03
C GLY A 133 9.36 -10.06 -3.11
N ALA A 134 8.65 -8.96 -3.41
CA ALA A 134 7.38 -8.60 -2.76
C ALA A 134 6.38 -9.74 -2.82
N ALA A 135 6.12 -10.21 -4.05
CA ALA A 135 5.10 -11.20 -4.34
C ALA A 135 5.37 -12.49 -3.57
N LEU A 136 6.59 -13.03 -3.68
CA LEU A 136 7.00 -14.28 -3.01
C LEU A 136 6.89 -14.17 -1.49
N TYR A 137 7.40 -13.07 -0.92
CA TYR A 137 7.39 -12.88 0.54
C TYR A 137 5.96 -12.74 1.07
N GLU A 138 5.16 -11.84 0.48
CA GLU A 138 3.79 -11.58 0.94
C GLU A 138 2.91 -12.83 0.81
N THR A 139 2.90 -13.51 -0.35
CA THR A 139 2.11 -14.74 -0.49
C THR A 139 2.49 -15.79 0.53
N THR A 140 3.79 -15.94 0.81
CA THR A 140 4.28 -16.93 1.77
C THR A 140 3.90 -16.56 3.21
N ALA A 141 4.06 -15.29 3.60
CA ALA A 141 3.71 -14.81 4.94
C ALA A 141 2.21 -15.01 5.22
N TYR A 142 1.35 -14.59 4.29
CA TYR A 142 -0.10 -14.75 4.42
C TYR A 142 -0.54 -16.22 4.40
N ALA A 143 0.13 -17.08 3.62
CA ALA A 143 -0.11 -18.52 3.65
C ALA A 143 0.26 -19.15 5.01
N VAL A 144 1.36 -18.71 5.64
CA VAL A 144 1.74 -19.13 6.99
C VAL A 144 0.71 -18.67 8.02
N PHE A 145 0.28 -17.39 7.98
CA PHE A 145 -0.73 -16.87 8.90
C PHE A 145 -2.10 -17.54 8.73
N GLY A 146 -2.50 -17.81 7.49
CA GLY A 146 -3.76 -18.49 7.19
C GLY A 146 -3.84 -19.92 7.69
N ALA A 147 -2.69 -20.60 7.79
CA ALA A 147 -2.57 -21.98 8.27
C ALA A 147 -2.56 -22.11 9.81
N LEU A 148 -2.54 -21.01 10.55
CA LEU A 148 -2.61 -21.02 12.01
C LEU A 148 -4.00 -21.42 12.52
N ASP A 149 -4.03 -21.96 13.74
CA ASP A 149 -5.25 -22.37 14.42
C ASP A 149 -6.27 -21.23 14.51
N ALA A 150 -7.56 -21.57 14.44
CA ALA A 150 -8.66 -20.59 14.43
C ALA A 150 -8.66 -19.65 15.66
N ALA A 151 -8.12 -20.09 16.79
CA ALA A 151 -8.00 -19.28 18.01
C ALA A 151 -6.85 -18.25 17.94
N VAL A 152 -5.77 -18.54 17.22
CA VAL A 152 -4.55 -17.70 17.13
C VAL A 152 -4.56 -16.83 15.88
N ARG A 153 -5.12 -17.35 14.78
CA ARG A 153 -5.13 -16.70 13.46
C ARG A 153 -5.65 -15.25 13.49
N PRO A 154 -6.81 -14.91 14.10
CA PRO A 154 -7.28 -13.53 14.16
C PRO A 154 -6.33 -12.61 14.93
N LYS A 155 -5.69 -13.11 16.00
CA LYS A 155 -4.71 -12.35 16.79
C LYS A 155 -3.49 -12.00 15.94
N VAL A 156 -3.00 -12.96 15.15
CA VAL A 156 -1.84 -12.76 14.27
C VAL A 156 -2.16 -11.79 13.13
N PHE A 157 -3.36 -11.86 12.54
CA PHE A 157 -3.77 -10.86 11.56
C PHE A 157 -3.88 -9.45 12.16
N ALA A 158 -4.34 -9.32 13.41
CA ALA A 158 -4.36 -8.04 14.11
C ALA A 158 -2.94 -7.51 14.38
N LEU A 159 -2.01 -8.36 14.82
CA LEU A 159 -0.61 -7.98 15.02
C LEU A 159 0.09 -7.66 13.70
N ASN A 160 -0.23 -8.37 12.62
CA ASN A 160 0.30 -8.11 11.29
C ASN A 160 -0.15 -6.72 10.79
N ASN A 161 -1.42 -6.39 11.00
CA ASN A 161 -1.95 -5.07 10.69
C ASN A 161 -1.30 -3.98 11.56
N PHE A 162 -1.08 -4.24 12.85
CA PHE A 162 -0.35 -3.34 13.72
C PHE A 162 1.10 -3.12 13.25
N ALA A 163 1.81 -4.18 12.87
CA ALA A 163 3.16 -4.12 12.30
C ALA A 163 3.21 -3.32 10.99
N LEU A 164 2.22 -3.48 10.12
CA LEU A 164 2.07 -2.69 8.90
C LEU A 164 1.92 -1.20 9.20
N ASN A 165 0.97 -0.84 10.08
CA ASN A 165 0.74 0.57 10.44
C ASN A 165 1.95 1.19 11.14
N LEU A 166 2.64 0.42 11.98
CA LEU A 166 3.87 0.89 12.65
C LEU A 166 4.99 1.14 11.63
N GLY A 167 5.13 0.27 10.63
CA GLY A 167 6.07 0.47 9.52
C GLY A 167 5.71 1.68 8.66
N ALA A 168 4.42 1.87 8.34
CA ALA A 168 3.92 3.03 7.62
C ALA A 168 4.08 4.34 8.40
N LEU A 169 4.09 4.28 9.72
CA LEU A 169 4.35 5.42 10.59
C LEU A 169 5.85 5.76 10.69
N ILE A 170 6.67 4.76 11.00
CA ILE A 170 8.09 4.94 11.29
C ILE A 170 8.92 5.10 10.01
N GLY A 171 8.58 4.39 8.94
CA GLY A 171 9.32 4.43 7.66
C GLY A 171 9.48 5.86 7.13
N PRO A 172 8.37 6.61 6.91
CA PRO A 172 8.42 8.02 6.56
C PRO A 172 9.10 8.92 7.59
N ALA A 173 8.95 8.65 8.88
CA ALA A 173 9.61 9.45 9.92
C ALA A 173 11.14 9.30 9.87
N LEU A 174 11.65 8.11 9.52
CA LEU A 174 13.08 7.90 9.31
C LEU A 174 13.61 8.74 8.16
N LEU A 175 12.81 9.01 7.12
CA LEU A 175 13.22 9.90 6.03
C LEU A 175 13.62 11.29 6.55
N MET A 176 13.03 11.82 7.62
CA MET A 176 13.37 13.15 8.14
C MET A 176 14.77 13.22 8.74
N VAL A 177 15.22 12.13 9.37
CA VAL A 177 16.54 12.07 10.03
C VAL A 177 17.63 11.52 9.11
N MET A 178 17.24 10.92 7.98
CA MET A 178 18.19 10.43 6.99
C MET A 178 19.00 11.59 6.41
N PRO A 179 20.34 11.52 6.47
CA PRO A 179 21.21 12.50 5.85
C PRO A 179 20.86 12.67 4.37
N ASN A 180 21.01 13.89 3.85
CA ASN A 180 20.92 14.15 2.42
C ASN A 180 22.18 13.67 1.67
N ALA A 181 22.67 12.48 2.01
CA ALA A 181 23.90 11.86 1.51
C ALA A 181 23.64 11.05 0.21
N GLY A 182 22.85 11.63 -0.70
CA GLY A 182 22.41 11.01 -1.96
C GLY A 182 21.09 10.24 -1.83
N GLY A 183 20.20 10.37 -2.81
CA GLY A 183 18.89 9.72 -2.85
C GLY A 183 18.94 8.23 -3.18
N ALA A 184 20.12 7.66 -3.47
CA ALA A 184 20.34 6.21 -3.44
C ALA A 184 20.28 5.62 -2.02
N LEU A 185 20.54 6.42 -0.98
CA LEU A 185 20.70 5.96 0.40
C LEU A 185 19.48 5.19 0.96
N PRO A 186 18.22 5.66 0.81
CA PRO A 186 17.03 4.91 1.24
C PRO A 186 16.94 3.50 0.63
N PHE A 187 17.36 3.35 -0.62
CA PHE A 187 17.35 2.06 -1.31
C PHE A 187 18.48 1.16 -0.81
N MET A 188 19.66 1.71 -0.55
CA MET A 188 20.78 0.96 0.04
C MET A 188 20.47 0.47 1.46
N ILE A 189 19.88 1.31 2.30
CA ILE A 189 19.45 0.92 3.66
C ILE A 189 18.38 -0.17 3.58
N SER A 190 17.38 0.00 2.71
CA SER A 190 16.34 -1.02 2.50
C SER A 190 16.94 -2.35 2.03
N SER A 191 17.91 -2.30 1.11
CA SER A 191 18.66 -3.48 0.67
C SER A 191 19.37 -4.17 1.82
N ALA A 192 20.08 -3.43 2.68
CA ALA A 192 20.77 -3.98 3.83
C ALA A 192 19.79 -4.62 4.83
N ILE A 193 18.66 -3.97 5.10
CA ILE A 193 17.60 -4.54 5.96
C ILE A 193 17.09 -5.85 5.35
N PHE A 194 16.72 -5.87 4.07
CA PHE A 194 16.24 -7.09 3.42
C PHE A 194 17.29 -8.20 3.39
N ALA A 195 18.58 -7.88 3.23
CA ALA A 195 19.67 -8.84 3.29
C ALA A 195 19.79 -9.48 4.68
N VAL A 196 19.77 -8.66 5.74
CA VAL A 196 19.77 -9.16 7.13
C VAL A 196 18.53 -10.02 7.40
N LEU A 197 17.35 -9.58 6.97
CA LEU A 197 16.12 -10.35 7.12
C LEU A 197 16.17 -11.68 6.35
N ALA A 198 16.78 -11.71 5.17
CA ALA A 198 16.95 -12.93 4.38
C ALA A 198 17.83 -13.96 5.10
N LEU A 199 18.84 -13.53 5.86
CA LEU A 199 19.69 -14.42 6.67
C LEU A 199 18.93 -15.01 7.87
N VAL A 200 18.01 -14.25 8.45
CA VAL A 200 17.22 -14.68 9.62
C VAL A 200 16.02 -15.54 9.23
N ALA A 201 15.43 -15.33 8.04
CA ALA A 201 14.21 -16.00 7.59
C ALA A 201 14.23 -17.55 7.64
N PRO A 202 15.33 -18.25 7.29
CA PRO A 202 15.41 -19.71 7.40
C PRO A 202 15.21 -20.25 8.82
N CYS A 203 15.52 -19.44 9.84
CA CYS A 203 15.38 -19.82 11.25
C CYS A 203 13.93 -19.72 11.77
N VAL A 204 13.02 -19.11 11.00
CA VAL A 204 11.77 -18.56 11.53
C VAL A 204 10.51 -19.15 10.88
N ALA A 205 10.52 -19.46 9.58
CA ALA A 205 9.32 -19.98 8.93
C ALA A 205 9.19 -21.50 9.13
N GLY A 206 8.00 -22.05 9.38
CA GLY A 206 7.89 -23.43 9.84
C GLY A 206 6.70 -24.21 9.31
N ARG A 207 6.25 -23.98 8.07
CA ARG A 207 5.27 -24.88 7.46
C ARG A 207 6.01 -25.96 6.65
N ARG A 208 5.81 -27.23 7.02
CA ARG A 208 6.22 -28.38 6.19
C ARG A 208 5.25 -28.51 5.01
N ARG A 209 5.79 -28.96 3.88
CA ARG A 209 5.11 -29.16 2.59
C ARG A 209 3.69 -29.71 2.79
N GLY A 210 2.68 -28.96 2.33
CA GLY A 210 1.30 -29.42 2.28
C GLY A 210 1.03 -30.23 1.00
N ALA A 211 -0.01 -31.06 1.00
CA ALA A 211 -0.51 -31.62 -0.25
C ALA A 211 -0.99 -30.46 -1.13
N ALA A 212 -0.43 -30.33 -2.34
CA ALA A 212 -0.84 -29.30 -3.27
C ALA A 212 -2.31 -29.50 -3.64
N ALA A 213 -3.17 -28.60 -3.17
CA ALA A 213 -4.52 -28.52 -3.71
C ALA A 213 -4.40 -28.19 -5.20
N LYS A 214 -5.24 -28.80 -6.05
CA LYS A 214 -5.35 -28.41 -7.47
C LYS A 214 -6.06 -27.05 -7.57
N ALA A 215 -5.45 -25.99 -7.05
CA ALA A 215 -5.94 -24.63 -7.25
C ALA A 215 -5.80 -24.30 -8.75
N ARG A 216 -6.86 -23.78 -9.36
CA ARG A 216 -6.86 -23.27 -10.73
C ARG A 216 -7.02 -21.74 -10.67
N PRO A 217 -6.02 -21.01 -10.16
CA PRO A 217 -6.17 -19.60 -9.77
C PRO A 217 -6.67 -18.71 -10.93
N VAL A 218 -6.17 -18.93 -12.15
CA VAL A 218 -6.60 -18.18 -13.34
C VAL A 218 -8.06 -18.43 -13.71
N HIS A 219 -8.53 -19.67 -13.60
CA HIS A 219 -9.92 -20.01 -13.88
C HIS A 219 -10.87 -19.38 -12.85
N ASP A 220 -10.48 -19.41 -11.58
CA ASP A 220 -11.31 -18.89 -10.49
C ASP A 220 -11.37 -17.35 -10.49
N LEU A 221 -10.28 -16.71 -10.94
CA LEU A 221 -10.24 -15.28 -11.28
C LEU A 221 -11.24 -14.94 -12.38
N LEU A 222 -11.26 -15.70 -13.48
CA LEU A 222 -12.18 -15.49 -14.60
C LEU A 222 -13.64 -15.67 -14.18
N ILE A 223 -13.93 -16.59 -13.26
CA ILE A 223 -15.26 -16.77 -12.68
C ILE A 223 -15.68 -15.54 -11.87
N ALA A 224 -14.80 -15.00 -11.02
CA ALA A 224 -15.11 -13.79 -10.25
C ALA A 224 -15.48 -12.62 -11.19
N PHE A 225 -14.76 -12.47 -12.31
CA PHE A 225 -15.09 -11.47 -13.33
C PHE A 225 -16.37 -11.77 -14.12
N ARG A 226 -17.07 -12.91 -13.95
CA ARG A 226 -18.42 -13.12 -14.52
C ARG A 226 -19.50 -12.42 -13.70
N ASP A 227 -19.26 -12.17 -12.41
CA ASP A 227 -20.19 -11.45 -11.56
C ASP A 227 -20.25 -9.95 -11.93
N LYS A 228 -21.45 -9.49 -12.33
CA LYS A 228 -21.70 -8.11 -12.74
C LYS A 228 -21.47 -7.12 -11.59
N ARG A 229 -21.79 -7.48 -10.35
CA ARG A 229 -21.63 -6.62 -9.17
C ARG A 229 -20.14 -6.45 -8.85
N PHE A 230 -19.39 -7.55 -8.87
CA PHE A 230 -17.95 -7.54 -8.70
C PHE A 230 -17.23 -6.71 -9.77
N ARG A 231 -17.52 -6.95 -11.07
CA ARG A 231 -16.95 -6.15 -12.16
C ARG A 231 -17.21 -4.66 -11.98
N ARG A 232 -18.44 -4.29 -11.62
CA ARG A 232 -18.83 -2.89 -11.43
C ARG A 232 -18.06 -2.25 -10.27
N LEU A 233 -17.85 -2.99 -9.16
CA LEU A 233 -17.05 -2.54 -8.03
C LEU A 233 -15.58 -2.34 -8.45
N CYS A 234 -14.99 -3.31 -9.14
CA CYS A 234 -13.62 -3.22 -9.63
C CYS A 234 -13.39 -2.02 -10.55
N TRP A 235 -14.29 -1.78 -11.51
CA TRP A 235 -14.19 -0.62 -12.40
C TRP A 235 -14.40 0.71 -11.68
N ALA A 236 -15.29 0.76 -10.68
CA ALA A 236 -15.47 1.95 -9.85
C ALA A 236 -14.25 2.28 -8.98
N LEU A 237 -13.42 1.27 -8.63
CA LEU A 237 -12.19 1.44 -7.87
C LEU A 237 -10.97 1.86 -8.72
N VAL A 238 -10.99 1.67 -10.05
CA VAL A 238 -9.86 2.05 -10.92
C VAL A 238 -9.51 3.56 -10.81
N PRO A 239 -10.48 4.50 -10.83
CA PRO A 239 -10.18 5.91 -10.61
C PRO A 239 -9.56 6.19 -9.24
N PHE A 240 -10.03 5.53 -8.18
CA PHE A 240 -9.42 5.64 -6.85
C PHE A 240 -7.96 5.20 -6.88
N TRP A 241 -7.65 4.02 -7.43
CA TRP A 241 -6.27 3.53 -7.50
C TRP A 241 -5.37 4.44 -8.34
N THR A 242 -5.92 5.01 -9.42
CA THR A 242 -5.21 6.00 -10.26
C THR A 242 -4.84 7.24 -9.45
N VAL A 243 -5.75 7.76 -8.64
CA VAL A 243 -5.52 8.93 -7.78
C VAL A 243 -4.65 8.58 -6.56
N TYR A 244 -4.86 7.42 -5.95
CA TYR A 244 -4.10 6.93 -4.81
C TYR A 244 -2.61 6.83 -5.13
N THR A 245 -2.25 6.31 -6.31
CA THR A 245 -0.86 6.17 -6.75
C THR A 245 -0.08 7.49 -6.78
N GLN A 246 -0.76 8.65 -6.81
CA GLN A 246 -0.10 9.96 -6.85
C GLN A 246 0.73 10.28 -5.61
N ILE A 247 0.45 9.61 -4.49
CA ILE A 247 1.31 9.64 -3.31
C ILE A 247 2.74 9.17 -3.60
N TYR A 248 2.93 8.28 -4.59
CA TYR A 248 4.22 7.69 -4.94
C TYR A 248 4.87 8.32 -6.18
N VAL A 249 4.14 9.09 -6.98
CA VAL A 249 4.62 9.59 -8.29
C VAL A 249 4.46 11.09 -8.46
N PHE A 250 3.25 11.60 -8.66
CA PHE A 250 3.05 13.01 -9.02
C PHE A 250 3.40 13.97 -7.88
N ILE A 251 3.01 13.66 -6.63
CA ILE A 251 3.33 14.52 -5.48
C ILE A 251 4.85 14.60 -5.25
N PRO A 252 5.60 13.48 -5.24
CA PRO A 252 7.06 13.53 -5.24
C PRO A 252 7.64 14.35 -6.38
N LEU A 253 7.27 14.07 -7.62
CA LEU A 253 7.87 14.72 -8.79
C LEU A 253 7.59 16.24 -8.80
N THR A 254 6.40 16.67 -8.39
CA THR A 254 6.05 18.11 -8.31
C THR A 254 6.80 18.86 -7.21
N PHE A 255 7.13 18.20 -6.10
CA PHE A 255 7.81 18.83 -4.96
C PHE A 255 9.32 18.52 -4.86
N THR A 256 9.87 17.68 -5.76
CA THR A 256 11.31 17.35 -5.83
C THR A 256 12.14 18.47 -6.45
N HIS A 257 11.56 19.30 -7.33
CA HIS A 257 12.27 20.45 -7.93
C HIS A 257 12.00 21.78 -7.20
N GLY A 258 11.10 21.78 -6.21
CA GLY A 258 10.84 22.93 -5.34
C GLY A 258 11.98 23.20 -4.35
N ALA A 259 11.91 24.34 -3.65
CA ALA A 259 12.99 25.06 -2.95
C ALA A 259 13.98 24.29 -2.04
N ASN A 260 13.85 22.98 -1.79
CA ASN A 260 14.84 22.19 -1.07
C ASN A 260 14.93 20.71 -1.53
N GLY A 261 14.40 20.34 -2.70
CA GLY A 261 14.32 19.03 -3.39
C GLY A 261 14.40 17.69 -2.63
N TYR A 262 15.33 17.54 -1.70
CA TYR A 262 15.41 16.44 -0.73
C TYR A 262 14.52 16.62 0.51
N ASN A 263 14.30 17.86 0.98
CA ASN A 263 13.48 18.13 2.18
C ASN A 263 12.02 18.51 1.85
N GLY A 264 11.67 18.62 0.56
CA GLY A 264 10.39 19.17 0.11
C GLY A 264 9.20 18.23 0.26
N VAL A 265 9.35 16.95 -0.11
CA VAL A 265 8.25 15.96 -0.06
C VAL A 265 8.17 15.20 1.27
N ARG A 266 9.26 15.06 2.03
CA ARG A 266 9.29 14.30 3.29
C ARG A 266 8.21 14.72 4.31
N PRO A 267 7.91 16.03 4.51
CA PRO A 267 6.81 16.47 5.37
C PRO A 267 5.45 15.91 4.97
N PHE A 268 5.20 15.70 3.68
CA PHE A 268 3.97 15.09 3.19
C PHE A 268 3.77 13.70 3.79
N TYR A 269 4.80 12.86 3.75
CA TYR A 269 4.70 11.47 4.19
C TYR A 269 4.58 11.33 5.71
N VAL A 270 5.23 12.21 6.47
CA VAL A 270 5.05 12.26 7.92
C VAL A 270 3.63 12.71 8.28
N ALA A 271 3.11 13.75 7.61
CA ALA A 271 1.73 14.17 7.80
C ALA A 271 0.74 13.06 7.42
N ASN A 272 0.99 12.34 6.32
CA ASN A 272 0.16 11.22 5.87
C ASN A 272 0.14 10.09 6.90
N ALA A 273 1.31 9.69 7.41
CA ALA A 273 1.41 8.70 8.47
C ALA A 273 0.63 9.10 9.74
N LEU A 274 0.83 10.33 10.24
CA LEU A 274 0.19 10.81 11.47
C LEU A 274 -1.33 10.93 11.30
N VAL A 275 -1.79 11.49 10.19
CA VAL A 275 -3.22 11.66 9.89
C VAL A 275 -3.88 10.30 9.67
N GLY A 276 -3.20 9.34 9.04
CA GLY A 276 -3.71 7.99 8.85
C GLY A 276 -3.94 7.29 10.20
N VAL A 277 -2.96 7.37 11.10
CA VAL A 277 -3.08 6.84 12.47
C VAL A 277 -4.20 7.56 13.25
N ALA A 278 -4.25 8.89 13.18
CA ALA A 278 -5.30 9.68 13.84
C ALA A 278 -6.70 9.33 13.30
N THR A 279 -6.85 9.22 11.98
CA THR A 279 -8.12 8.89 11.32
C THR A 279 -8.56 7.47 11.66
N ALA A 280 -7.65 6.51 11.66
CA ALA A 280 -7.95 5.13 12.06
C ALA A 280 -8.33 5.02 13.54
N SER A 281 -7.62 5.72 14.43
CA SER A 281 -7.84 5.65 15.88
C SER A 281 -9.08 6.41 16.34
N LEU A 282 -9.26 7.64 15.87
CA LEU A 282 -10.39 8.51 16.24
C LEU A 282 -11.67 8.17 15.45
N GLY A 283 -11.52 7.73 14.20
CA GLY A 283 -12.63 7.44 13.29
C GLY A 283 -13.28 6.07 13.49
N MET A 284 -12.69 5.16 14.28
CA MET A 284 -13.15 3.77 14.39
C MET A 284 -14.63 3.65 14.80
N GLY A 285 -15.06 4.44 15.79
CA GLY A 285 -16.45 4.43 16.26
C GLY A 285 -17.44 4.99 15.23
N TRP A 286 -16.98 5.88 14.36
CA TRP A 286 -17.78 6.38 13.24
C TRP A 286 -17.81 5.38 12.08
N PHE A 287 -16.68 4.76 11.75
CA PHE A 287 -16.56 3.74 10.70
C PHE A 287 -17.48 2.55 10.96
N GLN A 288 -17.55 2.07 12.20
CA GLN A 288 -18.42 0.95 12.58
C GLN A 288 -19.91 1.24 12.44
N ARG A 289 -20.32 2.51 12.50
CA ARG A 289 -21.73 2.93 12.43
C ARG A 289 -22.14 3.42 11.05
N THR A 290 -21.18 3.57 10.13
CA THR A 290 -21.40 4.18 8.82
C THR A 290 -21.35 3.10 7.75
N ALA A 291 -22.33 3.08 6.86
CA ALA A 291 -22.33 2.15 5.73
C ALA A 291 -21.10 2.39 4.83
N TRP A 292 -20.51 1.32 4.31
CA TRP A 292 -19.32 1.42 3.44
C TRP A 292 -19.56 2.30 2.21
N ARG A 293 -20.80 2.35 1.69
CA ARG A 293 -21.19 3.22 0.56
C ARG A 293 -21.04 4.69 0.90
N SER A 294 -21.45 5.10 2.10
CA SER A 294 -21.30 6.48 2.56
C SER A 294 -19.83 6.82 2.80
N LEU A 295 -19.04 5.90 3.36
CA LEU A 295 -17.59 6.08 3.51
C LEU A 295 -16.90 6.24 2.15
N MET A 296 -17.31 5.46 1.14
CA MET A 296 -16.84 5.57 -0.24
C MET A 296 -17.12 6.94 -0.85
N VAL A 297 -18.37 7.40 -0.77
CA VAL A 297 -18.77 8.71 -1.33
C VAL A 297 -18.03 9.84 -0.62
N THR A 298 -17.98 9.84 0.71
CA THR A 298 -17.27 10.86 1.50
C THR A 298 -15.77 10.85 1.21
N GLY A 299 -15.15 9.67 1.13
CA GLY A 299 -13.73 9.55 0.82
C GLY A 299 -13.37 10.05 -0.57
N HIS A 300 -14.15 9.70 -1.59
CA HIS A 300 -13.92 10.19 -2.96
C HIS A 300 -14.18 11.69 -3.07
N ALA A 301 -15.18 12.22 -2.35
CA ALA A 301 -15.42 13.65 -2.27
C ALA A 301 -14.23 14.36 -1.62
N ALA A 302 -13.68 13.83 -0.53
CA ALA A 302 -12.48 14.36 0.11
C ALA A 302 -11.26 14.36 -0.83
N MET A 303 -11.02 13.26 -1.56
CA MET A 303 -9.96 13.22 -2.57
C MET A 303 -10.18 14.24 -3.69
N CYS A 304 -11.39 14.33 -4.23
CA CYS A 304 -11.73 15.31 -5.27
C CYS A 304 -11.49 16.75 -4.78
N CYS A 305 -11.94 17.08 -3.56
CA CYS A 305 -11.69 18.37 -2.92
C CYS A 305 -10.20 18.62 -2.71
N CYS A 306 -9.42 17.61 -2.30
CA CYS A 306 -7.97 17.72 -2.13
C CYS A 306 -7.30 18.19 -3.42
N PHE A 307 -7.56 17.51 -4.54
CA PHE A 307 -6.98 17.87 -5.84
C PHE A 307 -7.53 19.19 -6.39
N ALA A 308 -8.79 19.53 -6.12
CA ALA A 308 -9.37 20.83 -6.48
C ALA A 308 -8.70 21.99 -5.73
N ILE A 309 -8.55 21.85 -4.40
CA ILE A 309 -7.86 22.84 -3.56
C ILE A 309 -6.41 22.99 -4.00
N ALA A 310 -5.72 21.88 -4.22
CA ALA A 310 -4.33 21.89 -4.70
C ALA A 310 -4.20 22.57 -6.07
N ALA A 311 -5.11 22.27 -7.01
CA ALA A 311 -5.12 22.89 -8.33
C ALA A 311 -5.24 24.42 -8.23
N LEU A 312 -6.13 24.93 -7.38
CA LEU A 312 -6.33 26.36 -7.15
C LEU A 312 -5.12 27.02 -6.48
N LEU A 313 -4.60 26.41 -5.41
CA LEU A 313 -3.46 26.94 -4.68
C LEU A 313 -2.22 26.97 -5.59
N LEU A 314 -1.97 25.93 -6.37
CA LEU A 314 -0.78 25.81 -7.22
C LEU A 314 -0.91 26.52 -8.59
N MET A 315 -1.98 27.31 -8.81
CA MET A 315 -2.01 28.28 -9.91
C MET A 315 -1.05 29.45 -9.68
N HIS A 316 -0.68 29.69 -8.42
CA HIS A 316 0.22 30.76 -8.04
C HIS A 316 1.57 30.19 -7.58
N SER A 317 2.65 30.92 -7.85
CA SER A 317 3.98 30.58 -7.34
C SER A 317 4.09 31.01 -5.88
N TRP A 318 4.33 30.06 -4.98
CA TRP A 318 4.48 30.32 -3.55
C TRP A 318 5.94 30.25 -3.10
N GLY A 319 6.27 31.03 -2.08
CA GLY A 319 7.55 30.87 -1.39
C GLY A 319 7.72 29.49 -0.73
N PRO A 320 8.95 29.14 -0.30
CA PRO A 320 9.27 27.81 0.24
C PRO A 320 8.41 27.40 1.44
N ARG A 321 8.16 28.32 2.37
CA ARG A 321 7.36 28.07 3.59
C ARG A 321 5.89 27.78 3.27
N ALA A 322 5.31 28.59 2.38
CA ALA A 322 3.92 28.42 1.96
C ALA A 322 3.74 27.10 1.19
N SER A 323 4.71 26.71 0.36
CA SER A 323 4.67 25.43 -0.37
C SER A 323 4.63 24.21 0.57
N ILE A 324 5.38 24.23 1.68
CA ILE A 324 5.34 23.15 2.69
C ILE A 324 3.98 23.11 3.39
N VAL A 325 3.40 24.27 3.74
CA VAL A 325 2.08 24.34 4.36
C VAL A 325 1.01 23.79 3.41
N ILE A 326 1.04 24.17 2.13
CA ILE A 326 0.15 23.65 1.10
C ILE A 326 0.28 22.13 1.02
N LEU A 327 1.50 21.60 0.99
CA LEU A 327 1.75 20.16 0.92
C LEU A 327 1.21 19.40 2.15
N ILE A 328 1.34 19.97 3.35
CA ILE A 328 0.78 19.39 4.59
C ILE A 328 -0.75 19.39 4.54
N VAL A 329 -1.37 20.49 4.09
CA VAL A 329 -2.84 20.58 3.94
C VAL A 329 -3.34 19.55 2.92
N ILE A 330 -2.69 19.44 1.76
CA ILE A 330 -2.98 18.41 0.74
C ILE A 330 -2.87 17.02 1.37
N SER A 331 -1.78 16.75 2.10
CA SER A 331 -1.57 15.48 2.79
C SER A 331 -2.71 15.15 3.74
N ILE A 332 -3.14 16.09 4.59
CA ILE A 332 -4.23 15.86 5.56
C ILE A 332 -5.52 15.46 4.84
N VAL A 333 -5.94 16.21 3.81
CA VAL A 333 -7.20 15.95 3.09
C VAL A 333 -7.12 14.66 2.27
N PHE A 334 -5.98 14.40 1.61
CA PHE A 334 -5.73 13.17 0.86
C PHE A 334 -5.81 11.95 1.77
N THR A 335 -5.12 12.02 2.91
CA THR A 335 -5.03 10.94 3.89
C THR A 335 -6.39 10.65 4.54
N PHE A 336 -7.17 11.69 4.81
CA PHE A 336 -8.53 11.50 5.29
C PHE A 336 -9.35 10.72 4.25
N GLY A 337 -9.30 11.11 2.98
CA GLY A 337 -10.01 10.42 1.89
C GLY A 337 -9.63 8.95 1.75
N GLU A 338 -8.33 8.65 1.65
CA GLU A 338 -7.86 7.26 1.50
C GLU A 338 -8.20 6.39 2.73
N SER A 339 -8.14 6.96 3.93
CA SER A 339 -8.44 6.26 5.19
C SER A 339 -9.90 5.82 5.28
N LEU A 340 -10.81 6.46 4.53
CA LEU A 340 -12.19 6.01 4.38
C LEU A 340 -12.32 4.94 3.31
N ILE A 341 -11.70 5.17 2.14
CA ILE A 341 -11.87 4.33 0.96
C ILE A 341 -11.23 2.95 1.15
N LEU A 342 -10.01 2.87 1.67
CA LEU A 342 -9.28 1.61 1.82
C LEU A 342 -10.07 0.57 2.65
N PRO A 343 -10.48 0.85 3.91
CA PRO A 343 -11.26 -0.12 4.68
C PRO A 343 -12.65 -0.37 4.07
N ALA A 344 -13.33 0.67 3.56
CA ALA A 344 -14.63 0.50 2.93
C ALA A 344 -14.57 -0.35 1.65
N SER A 345 -13.44 -0.35 0.92
CA SER A 345 -13.24 -1.17 -0.28
C SER A 345 -13.15 -2.65 0.08
N ASN A 346 -12.47 -2.98 1.18
CA ASN A 346 -12.37 -4.34 1.68
C ASN A 346 -13.72 -4.86 2.18
N ILE A 347 -14.52 -4.01 2.84
CA ILE A 347 -15.88 -4.36 3.28
C ILE A 347 -16.78 -4.58 2.06
N ALA A 348 -16.77 -3.66 1.09
CA ALA A 348 -17.55 -3.78 -0.13
C ALA A 348 -17.22 -5.05 -0.92
N LEU A 349 -15.94 -5.43 -0.93
CA LEU A 349 -15.49 -6.65 -1.55
C LEU A 349 -15.94 -7.89 -0.78
N ALA A 350 -15.79 -7.88 0.56
CA ALA A 350 -16.24 -8.97 1.42
C ALA A 350 -17.75 -9.24 1.30
N ASP A 351 -18.58 -8.19 1.18
CA ASP A 351 -20.03 -8.29 0.97
C ASP A 351 -20.42 -9.05 -0.32
N LEU A 352 -19.51 -9.15 -1.30
CA LEU A 352 -19.71 -9.89 -2.54
C LEU A 352 -19.22 -11.34 -2.47
N THR A 353 -18.54 -11.72 -1.38
CA THR A 353 -17.96 -13.05 -1.21
C THR A 353 -18.90 -13.98 -0.46
N THR A 354 -18.80 -15.27 -0.76
CA THR A 354 -19.45 -16.38 -0.05
C THR A 354 -18.37 -17.33 0.48
N GLU A 355 -18.76 -18.29 1.32
CA GLU A 355 -17.86 -19.36 1.75
C GLU A 355 -17.26 -20.07 0.53
N GLY A 356 -15.93 -20.04 0.40
CA GLY A 356 -15.18 -20.71 -0.67
C GLY A 356 -14.76 -19.86 -1.87
N ASN A 357 -15.29 -18.64 -2.08
CA ASN A 357 -14.89 -17.80 -3.23
C ASN A 357 -14.08 -16.54 -2.86
N ALA A 358 -13.93 -16.25 -1.57
CA ALA A 358 -13.32 -15.00 -1.10
C ALA A 358 -11.89 -14.80 -1.63
N GLY A 359 -11.06 -15.85 -1.60
CA GLY A 359 -9.69 -15.77 -2.11
C GLY A 359 -9.63 -15.36 -3.59
N SER A 360 -10.54 -15.87 -4.42
CA SER A 360 -10.61 -15.55 -5.85
C SER A 360 -11.08 -14.12 -6.10
N TYR A 361 -12.03 -13.61 -5.32
CA TYR A 361 -12.54 -12.24 -5.42
C TYR A 361 -11.50 -11.22 -4.94
N PHE A 362 -10.86 -11.47 -3.80
CA PHE A 362 -9.74 -10.65 -3.31
C PHE A 362 -8.55 -10.69 -4.27
N GLY A 363 -8.18 -11.86 -4.80
CA GLY A 363 -7.18 -11.97 -5.86
C GLY A 363 -7.56 -11.20 -7.13
N ALA A 364 -8.81 -11.34 -7.59
CA ALA A 364 -9.32 -10.65 -8.79
C ALA A 364 -9.31 -9.13 -8.64
N SER A 365 -9.56 -8.61 -7.43
CA SER A 365 -9.52 -7.17 -7.18
C SER A 365 -8.12 -6.55 -7.38
N ALA A 366 -7.05 -7.35 -7.29
CA ALA A 366 -5.69 -6.90 -7.58
C ALA A 366 -5.53 -6.41 -9.02
N ILE A 367 -6.38 -6.87 -9.96
CA ILE A 367 -6.39 -6.39 -11.34
C ILE A 367 -6.88 -4.93 -11.41
N SER A 368 -7.89 -4.56 -10.61
CA SER A 368 -8.34 -3.16 -10.52
C SER A 368 -7.22 -2.26 -9.98
N TRP A 369 -6.50 -2.73 -8.95
CA TRP A 369 -5.32 -2.03 -8.42
C TRP A 369 -4.19 -1.91 -9.45
N ALA A 370 -3.90 -2.99 -10.19
CA ALA A 370 -2.86 -3.00 -11.21
C ALA A 370 -3.17 -2.04 -12.36
N ILE A 371 -4.41 -2.03 -12.86
CA ILE A 371 -4.84 -1.12 -13.93
C ILE A 371 -4.78 0.32 -13.44
N GLY A 372 -5.42 0.63 -12.30
CA GLY A 372 -5.43 2.00 -11.78
C GLY A 372 -4.03 2.49 -11.42
N GLY A 373 -3.21 1.65 -10.81
CA GLY A 373 -1.83 1.98 -10.47
C GLY A 373 -0.94 2.22 -11.69
N MET A 374 -1.07 1.41 -12.74
CA MET A 374 -0.39 1.64 -14.02
C MET A 374 -0.81 2.97 -14.66
N LEU A 375 -2.12 3.24 -14.76
CA LEU A 375 -2.62 4.52 -15.26
C LEU A 375 -2.11 5.69 -14.41
N GLY A 376 -2.11 5.53 -13.08
CA GLY A 376 -1.63 6.52 -12.14
C GLY A 376 -0.15 6.82 -12.30
N ASN A 377 0.69 5.81 -12.51
CA ASN A 377 2.13 6.00 -12.76
C ASN A 377 2.37 6.79 -14.04
N PHE A 378 1.75 6.40 -15.16
CA PHE A 378 1.96 7.08 -16.45
C PHE A 378 1.37 8.49 -16.48
N ILE A 379 0.11 8.66 -16.07
CA ILE A 379 -0.53 9.97 -16.02
C ILE A 379 0.21 10.87 -15.03
N GLY A 380 0.59 10.37 -13.85
CA GLY A 380 1.28 11.13 -12.82
C GLY A 380 2.68 11.57 -13.21
N SER A 381 3.49 10.69 -13.80
CA SER A 381 4.82 11.06 -14.29
C SER A 381 4.74 12.09 -15.41
N LEU A 382 3.81 11.94 -16.37
CA LEU A 382 3.63 12.91 -17.44
C LEU A 382 3.10 14.25 -16.92
N ALA A 383 2.09 14.22 -16.05
CA ALA A 383 1.46 15.40 -15.49
C ALA A 383 2.41 16.25 -14.64
N ALA A 384 3.40 15.62 -14.00
CA ALA A 384 4.40 16.35 -13.22
C ALA A 384 5.28 17.26 -14.09
N GLY A 385 5.43 16.97 -15.38
CA GLY A 385 6.17 17.80 -16.34
C GLY A 385 5.32 18.85 -17.07
N TRP A 386 4.01 18.93 -16.82
CA TRP A 386 3.13 19.89 -17.51
C TRP A 386 3.29 21.31 -16.97
N THR A 387 3.14 22.29 -17.85
CA THR A 387 3.12 23.71 -17.51
C THR A 387 1.79 24.36 -17.95
N PRO A 388 1.00 24.95 -17.02
CA PRO A 388 1.23 25.02 -15.58
C PRO A 388 0.98 23.66 -14.88
N VAL A 389 1.68 23.42 -13.77
CA VAL A 389 1.59 22.17 -12.97
C VAL A 389 0.17 21.93 -12.42
N SER A 390 -0.61 23.00 -12.26
CA SER A 390 -2.03 22.95 -11.84
C SER A 390 -2.89 22.08 -12.76
N LEU A 391 -2.53 21.92 -14.04
CA LEU A 391 -3.20 21.00 -14.97
C LEU A 391 -3.14 19.54 -14.48
N GLY A 392 -2.02 19.14 -13.89
CA GLY A 392 -1.86 17.81 -13.29
C GLY A 392 -2.81 17.61 -12.10
N TRP A 393 -2.98 18.62 -11.27
CA TRP A 393 -3.94 18.56 -10.15
C TRP A 393 -5.39 18.52 -10.64
N LEU A 394 -5.71 19.28 -11.70
CA LEU A 394 -7.04 19.27 -12.32
C LEU A 394 -7.37 17.91 -12.92
N ILE A 395 -6.45 17.24 -13.61
CA ILE A 395 -6.74 15.91 -14.18
C ILE A 395 -7.02 14.88 -13.08
N PHE A 396 -6.31 14.91 -11.95
CA PHE A 396 -6.61 14.03 -10.82
C PHE A 396 -7.91 14.39 -10.09
N MET A 397 -8.28 15.67 -10.06
CA MET A 397 -9.61 16.10 -9.60
C MET A 397 -10.72 15.50 -10.49
N LEU A 398 -10.56 15.54 -11.82
CA LEU A 398 -11.49 14.92 -12.76
C LEU A 398 -11.57 13.41 -12.59
N ILE A 399 -10.42 12.72 -12.48
CA ILE A 399 -10.37 11.26 -12.26
C ILE A 399 -11.04 10.90 -10.91
N GLY A 400 -10.76 11.64 -9.85
CA GLY A 400 -11.43 11.49 -8.55
C GLY A 400 -12.94 11.71 -8.64
N GLY A 401 -13.37 12.68 -9.46
CA GLY A 401 -14.78 12.93 -9.79
C GLY A 401 -15.47 11.77 -10.49
N VAL A 402 -14.77 11.06 -11.39
CA VAL A 402 -15.29 9.82 -12.02
C VAL A 402 -15.52 8.74 -10.96
N GLY A 403 -14.58 8.55 -10.03
CA GLY A 403 -14.76 7.62 -8.91
C GLY A 403 -15.95 8.00 -8.02
N LEU A 404 -16.08 9.28 -7.66
CA LEU A 404 -17.20 9.80 -6.88
C LEU A 404 -18.55 9.54 -7.57
N ALA A 405 -18.66 9.83 -8.86
CA ALA A 405 -19.86 9.58 -9.65
C ALA A 405 -20.19 8.08 -9.72
N GLY A 406 -19.16 7.23 -9.87
CA GLY A 406 -19.30 5.78 -9.85
C GLY A 406 -19.93 5.26 -8.55
N PHE A 407 -19.43 5.72 -7.39
CA PHE A 407 -19.92 5.27 -6.09
C PHE A 407 -21.25 5.90 -5.66
N ARG A 408 -21.59 7.11 -6.13
CA ARG A 408 -22.94 7.67 -5.93
C ARG A 408 -24.01 6.79 -6.57
N ARG A 409 -23.80 6.35 -7.81
CA ARG A 409 -24.71 5.39 -8.47
C ARG A 409 -24.85 4.07 -7.72
N PHE A 410 -23.79 3.63 -7.02
CA PHE A 410 -23.90 2.48 -6.12
C PHE A 410 -24.77 2.79 -4.89
N ALA A 411 -24.69 3.99 -4.31
CA ALA A 411 -25.51 4.35 -3.17
C ALA A 411 -27.01 4.40 -3.50
N ASP A 412 -27.35 4.73 -4.75
CA ASP A 412 -28.73 4.88 -5.23
C ASP A 412 -29.40 3.55 -5.61
N ASP A 413 -28.62 2.49 -5.92
CA ASP A 413 -29.10 1.15 -6.31
C ASP A 413 -29.62 0.31 -5.11
N LYS A 414 -30.51 0.87 -4.28
CA LYS A 414 -31.12 0.18 -3.13
C LYS A 414 -31.96 -1.04 -3.53
#